data_AF-A0A838IHD1-F1
#
_entry.id   AF-A0A838IHD1-F1
#
_cell.length_a   1.000
_cell.length_b   1.000
_cell.length_c   1.000
_cell.angle_alpha   90.00
_cell.angle_beta   90.00
_cell.angle_gamma   90.00
#
_symmetry.space_group_name_H-M   'P 1'
#
loop_
_entity.id
_entity.type
_entity.pdbx_description
1 polymer ?
#
loop_
_entity_poly.entity_id
_entity_poly.type
_entity_poly.pdbx_seq_one_letter_code
_entity_poly.pdbx_strand_id
1 'polypeptide(L)'
;MAFVSQGTVSPDPAHRATPPFLVSRQIYAALKAGDTAHFVIYGLSDELEFVGLTQREVEVDGQIVEVSAIEAAGTEITAWILDDAQWPILLGAEFEGNNYVSLISIEGA
;
A
#
# COMPACT_ATOMS: atom_id res chain seq x y z
N MET A 1 13.72 2.85 10.21
CA MET A 1 12.33 2.66 9.74
C MET A 1 12.18 1.20 9.38
N ALA A 2 11.49 0.45 10.24
CA ALA A 2 11.15 -0.95 9.99
C ALA A 2 9.67 -1.01 9.59
N PHE A 3 9.33 -1.89 8.64
CA PHE A 3 7.96 -2.07 8.17
C PHE A 3 7.51 -3.51 8.39
N VAL A 4 6.28 -3.70 8.86
CA VAL A 4 5.69 -5.03 9.14
C VAL A 4 4.55 -5.31 8.15
N SER A 5 4.55 -6.50 7.56
CA SER A 5 3.57 -6.98 6.57
C SER A 5 3.16 -8.40 6.89
N GLN A 6 1.86 -8.71 6.86
CA GLN A 6 1.38 -10.09 6.94
C GLN A 6 0.45 -10.43 5.77
N GLY A 7 0.81 -11.47 5.02
CA GLY A 7 -0.14 -12.37 4.36
C GLY A 7 -0.33 -13.61 5.24
N THR A 8 -1.34 -14.43 4.96
CA THR A 8 -1.85 -15.57 5.75
C THR A 8 -0.81 -16.30 6.62
N VAL A 9 -1.15 -16.43 7.91
CA VAL A 9 -0.31 -16.86 9.04
C VAL A 9 0.49 -18.14 8.76
N SER A 10 1.80 -18.00 8.56
CA SER A 10 2.78 -19.05 8.89
C SER A 10 3.13 -18.90 10.38
N PRO A 11 3.16 -19.98 11.19
CA PRO A 11 3.40 -19.91 12.64
C PRO A 11 4.85 -19.55 13.02
N ASP A 12 5.68 -19.13 12.07
CA ASP A 12 7.07 -18.75 12.28
C ASP A 12 7.20 -17.23 12.50
N PRO A 13 7.52 -16.75 13.72
CA PRO A 13 7.73 -15.33 14.00
C PRO A 13 8.95 -14.72 13.30
N ALA A 14 9.71 -15.48 12.51
CA ALA A 14 10.92 -15.03 11.83
C ALA A 14 10.71 -14.50 10.39
N HIS A 15 9.51 -14.56 9.81
CA HIS A 15 9.28 -14.02 8.46
C HIS A 15 8.92 -12.53 8.51
N ARG A 16 9.91 -11.69 8.87
CA ARG A 16 9.89 -10.27 8.56
C ARG A 16 10.07 -10.10 7.04
N ALA A 17 9.00 -10.25 6.28
CA ALA A 17 8.99 -9.72 4.94
C ALA A 17 8.96 -8.20 5.06
N THR A 18 10.00 -7.51 4.57
CA THR A 18 9.93 -6.08 4.30
C THR A 18 9.34 -5.96 2.91
N PRO A 19 8.01 -5.86 2.73
CA PRO A 19 7.54 -5.56 1.41
C PRO A 19 7.98 -4.14 1.06
N PRO A 20 8.21 -3.87 -0.23
CA PRO A 20 8.49 -2.53 -0.68
C PRO A 20 7.18 -1.75 -0.58
N PHE A 21 6.88 -1.20 0.60
CA PHE A 21 5.80 -0.25 0.76
C PHE A 21 6.10 1.08 0.06
N LEU A 22 7.23 1.24 -0.64
CA LEU A 22 7.48 2.42 -1.47
C LEU A 22 6.92 2.21 -2.86
N VAL A 23 5.97 3.07 -3.24
CA VAL A 23 5.44 3.15 -4.59
C VAL A 23 6.33 4.09 -5.41
N SER A 24 6.43 3.84 -6.72
CA SER A 24 7.11 4.78 -7.61
C SER A 24 6.42 6.14 -7.59
N ARG A 25 7.18 7.22 -7.45
CA ARG A 25 6.66 8.60 -7.61
C ARG A 25 6.02 8.83 -8.97
N GLN A 26 6.46 8.12 -10.00
CA GLN A 26 5.86 8.17 -11.34
C GLN A 26 4.46 7.55 -11.35
N ILE A 27 4.27 6.41 -10.68
CA ILE A 27 2.95 5.77 -10.54
C ILE A 27 2.02 6.69 -9.76
N TYR A 28 2.48 7.23 -8.63
CA TYR A 28 1.72 8.21 -7.85
C TYR A 28 1.29 9.43 -8.70
N ALA A 29 2.22 10.01 -9.46
CA ALA A 29 1.94 11.17 -10.29
C ALA A 29 0.93 10.88 -11.41
N ALA A 30 1.04 9.70 -12.05
CA ALA A 30 0.10 9.27 -13.08
C ALA A 30 -1.32 9.13 -12.49
N LEU A 31 -1.47 8.43 -11.36
CA LEU A 31 -2.75 8.28 -10.69
C LEU A 31 -3.35 9.64 -10.29
N LYS A 32 -2.56 10.56 -9.71
CA LYS A 32 -3.05 11.90 -9.36
C LYS A 32 -3.42 12.76 -10.56
N ALA A 33 -2.83 12.52 -11.72
CA ALA A 33 -3.20 13.17 -12.97
C ALA A 33 -4.49 12.58 -13.59
N GLY A 34 -4.97 11.44 -13.08
CA GLY A 34 -6.10 10.70 -13.65
C GLY A 34 -5.68 9.75 -14.78
N ASP A 35 -4.38 9.50 -14.95
CA ASP A 35 -3.85 8.53 -15.89
C ASP A 35 -3.86 7.12 -15.29
N THR A 36 -3.93 6.11 -16.15
CA THR A 36 -3.70 4.70 -15.77
C THR A 36 -2.22 4.45 -15.47
N ALA A 37 -1.93 3.64 -14.45
CA ALA A 37 -0.58 3.31 -14.05
C ALA A 37 -0.35 1.80 -13.89
N HIS A 38 0.66 1.28 -14.60
CA HIS A 38 1.11 -0.09 -14.46
C HIS A 38 1.73 -0.31 -13.07
N PHE A 39 1.11 -1.17 -12.27
CA PHE A 39 1.48 -1.47 -10.90
C PHE A 39 1.89 -2.93 -10.78
N VAL A 40 2.98 -3.19 -10.04
CA VAL A 40 3.48 -4.56 -9.81
C VAL A 40 3.73 -4.76 -8.33
N ILE A 41 3.13 -5.80 -7.76
CA ILE A 41 3.31 -6.19 -6.36
C ILE A 41 3.28 -7.71 -6.24
N TYR A 42 4.26 -8.28 -5.51
CA TYR A 42 4.40 -9.72 -5.31
C TYR A 42 4.34 -10.60 -6.57
N GLY A 43 4.81 -10.07 -7.71
CA GLY A 43 4.80 -10.80 -8.99
C GLY A 43 3.45 -10.77 -9.72
N LEU A 44 2.43 -10.11 -9.15
CA LEU A 44 1.20 -9.75 -9.83
C LEU A 44 1.32 -8.34 -10.42
N SER A 45 0.77 -8.14 -11.62
CA SER A 45 0.74 -6.85 -12.30
C SER A 45 -0.67 -6.49 -12.70
N ASP A 46 -1.04 -5.21 -12.57
CA ASP A 46 -2.34 -4.69 -12.97
C ASP A 46 -2.21 -3.25 -13.47
N GLU A 47 -3.21 -2.78 -14.20
CA GLU A 47 -3.33 -1.41 -14.64
C GLU A 47 -4.29 -0.69 -13.70
N LEU A 48 -3.75 0.19 -12.84
CA LEU A 48 -4.54 0.89 -11.82
C LEU A 48 -5.04 2.23 -12.35
N GLU A 49 -6.30 2.53 -12.03
CA GLU A 49 -6.91 3.83 -12.25
C GLU A 49 -7.22 4.51 -10.92
N PHE A 50 -7.18 5.84 -10.90
CA PHE A 50 -7.59 6.62 -9.73
C PHE A 50 -9.10 6.49 -9.49
N VAL A 51 -9.47 6.02 -8.31
CA VAL A 51 -10.87 5.91 -7.88
C VAL A 51 -11.26 7.13 -7.05
N GLY A 52 -10.42 7.51 -6.10
CA GLY A 52 -10.74 8.60 -5.16
C GLY A 52 -9.73 8.78 -4.05
N LEU A 53 -10.06 9.69 -3.13
CA LEU A 53 -9.35 9.84 -1.87
C LEU A 53 -10.16 9.22 -0.73
N THR A 54 -9.49 8.49 0.14
CA THR A 54 -10.07 7.87 1.32
C THR A 54 -9.20 8.16 2.56
N GLN A 55 -9.72 7.86 3.75
CA GLN A 55 -8.96 7.91 5.00
C GLN A 55 -8.58 6.50 5.42
N ARG A 56 -7.35 6.33 5.92
CA ARG A 56 -6.84 5.07 6.45
C ARG A 56 -6.18 5.32 7.80
N GLU A 57 -6.33 4.36 8.70
CA GLU A 57 -5.63 4.37 9.99
C GLU A 57 -4.28 3.67 9.85
N VAL A 58 -3.22 4.28 10.40
CA VAL A 58 -1.87 3.71 10.47
C VAL A 58 -1.34 3.92 11.88
N GLU A 59 -0.76 2.88 12.49
CA GLU A 59 -0.05 3.04 13.75
C GLU A 59 1.36 3.61 13.51
N VAL A 60 1.68 4.76 14.10
CA VAL A 60 3.00 5.39 14.02
C VAL A 60 3.51 5.57 15.45
N ASP A 61 4.63 4.91 15.78
CA ASP A 61 5.23 4.97 17.12
C ASP A 61 4.24 4.72 18.27
N GLY A 62 3.35 3.74 18.09
CA GLY A 62 2.33 3.37 19.07
C GLY A 62 1.08 4.28 19.08
N GLN A 63 0.97 5.23 18.16
CA GLN A 63 -0.20 6.11 18.02
C GLN A 63 -0.95 5.84 16.73
N ILE A 64 -2.28 5.71 16.81
CA ILE A 64 -3.12 5.61 15.61
C ILE A 64 -3.24 7.01 14.99
N VAL A 65 -2.86 7.11 13.71
CA VAL A 65 -2.94 8.33 12.92
C VAL A 65 -3.84 8.07 11.71
N GLU A 66 -4.82 8.96 11.49
CA GLU A 66 -5.59 8.99 10.25
C GLU A 66 -4.80 9.71 9.16
N VAL A 67 -4.66 9.07 8.00
CA VAL A 67 -3.95 9.60 6.84
C VAL A 67 -4.82 9.52 5.59
N SER A 68 -4.67 10.52 4.71
CA SER A 68 -5.32 10.50 3.41
C SER A 68 -4.59 9.55 2.46
N ALA A 69 -5.34 8.72 1.75
CA ALA A 69 -4.84 7.77 0.77
C ALA A 69 -5.55 7.93 -0.57
N ILE A 70 -4.80 7.77 -1.65
CA ILE A 70 -5.34 7.47 -2.98
C ILE A 70 -5.84 6.03 -2.97
N GLU A 71 -7.10 5.85 -3.30
CA GLU A 71 -7.64 4.56 -3.71
C GLU A 71 -7.46 4.42 -5.22
N ALA A 72 -6.78 3.36 -5.63
CA ALA A 72 -6.57 3.03 -7.03
C ALA A 72 -6.94 1.57 -7.29
N ALA A 73 -7.67 1.30 -8.35
CA ALA A 73 -8.21 -0.03 -8.63
C ALA A 73 -7.93 -0.43 -10.07
N GLY A 74 -7.63 -1.72 -10.26
CA GLY A 74 -7.53 -2.39 -11.54
C GLY A 74 -8.50 -3.57 -11.61
N THR A 75 -8.14 -4.57 -12.41
CA THR A 75 -8.98 -5.78 -12.56
C THR A 75 -8.87 -6.72 -11.37
N GLU A 76 -7.67 -6.89 -10.83
CA GLU A 76 -7.34 -7.88 -9.80
C GLU A 76 -6.82 -7.23 -8.51
N ILE A 77 -6.41 -5.96 -8.56
CA ILE A 77 -5.78 -5.24 -7.46
C ILE A 77 -6.56 -3.98 -7.11
N THR A 78 -6.88 -3.82 -5.82
CA THR A 78 -7.23 -2.51 -5.24
C THR A 78 -6.12 -2.09 -4.29
N ALA A 79 -5.52 -0.93 -4.51
CA ALA A 79 -4.40 -0.42 -3.72
C ALA A 79 -4.75 0.90 -3.02
N TRP A 80 -4.20 1.08 -1.82
CA TRP A 80 -4.25 2.34 -1.07
C TRP A 80 -2.84 2.90 -0.93
N ILE A 81 -2.63 4.10 -1.45
CA ILE A 81 -1.33 4.76 -1.48
C ILE A 81 -1.44 6.06 -0.71
N LEU A 82 -0.55 6.30 0.27
CA LEU A 82 -0.48 7.55 1.01
C LEU A 82 -0.47 8.75 0.05
N ASP A 83 -1.35 9.72 0.28
CA ASP A 83 -1.43 10.94 -0.54
C ASP A 83 -0.30 11.92 -0.18
N ASP A 84 0.94 11.48 -0.35
CA ASP A 84 2.16 12.25 -0.13
C ASP A 84 3.13 12.03 -1.30
N ALA A 85 3.35 13.08 -2.10
CA ALA A 85 4.20 13.01 -3.29
C ALA A 85 5.68 12.76 -2.96
N GLN A 86 6.14 13.11 -1.75
CA GLN A 86 7.50 12.86 -1.30
C GLN A 86 7.66 11.42 -0.85
N TRP A 87 6.64 10.88 -0.17
CA TRP A 87 6.58 9.55 0.41
C TRP A 87 5.34 8.78 -0.05
N PRO A 88 5.27 8.38 -1.33
CA PRO A 88 4.16 7.57 -1.83
C PRO A 88 4.29 6.14 -1.25
N ILE A 89 3.67 5.92 -0.10
CA ILE A 89 3.74 4.68 0.65
C ILE A 89 2.49 3.84 0.34
N LEU A 90 2.65 2.59 -0.03
CA LEU A 90 1.56 1.62 -0.09
C LEU A 90 1.08 1.33 1.33
N LEU A 91 -0.13 1.76 1.65
CA LEU A 91 -0.80 1.50 2.92
C LEU A 91 -1.47 0.14 2.93
N GLY A 92 -1.87 -0.36 1.77
CA GLY A 92 -2.35 -1.73 1.61
C GLY A 92 -2.72 -2.03 0.17
N ALA A 93 -2.96 -3.31 -0.11
CA ALA A 93 -3.57 -3.76 -1.34
C ALA A 93 -4.44 -5.00 -1.08
N GLU A 94 -5.57 -5.07 -1.75
CA GLU A 94 -6.44 -6.25 -1.82
C GLU A 94 -6.30 -6.88 -3.21
N PHE A 95 -6.35 -8.21 -3.22
CA PHE A 95 -6.24 -9.04 -4.42
C PHE A 95 -7.48 -9.92 -4.57
N GLU A 96 -7.72 -10.43 -5.77
CA GLU A 96 -8.74 -11.46 -5.99
C GLU A 96 -8.54 -12.66 -5.03
N GLY A 97 -9.65 -13.18 -4.49
CA GLY A 97 -9.62 -14.37 -3.62
C GLY A 97 -9.33 -14.12 -2.14
N ASN A 98 -9.64 -12.92 -1.62
CA ASN A 98 -9.45 -12.53 -0.21
C ASN A 98 -7.99 -12.46 0.26
N ASN A 99 -7.04 -12.32 -0.66
CA ASN A 99 -5.66 -12.05 -0.27
C ASN A 99 -5.48 -10.54 -0.11
N TYR A 100 -4.75 -10.12 0.92
CA TYR A 100 -4.46 -8.71 1.13
C TYR A 100 -3.09 -8.51 1.78
N VAL A 101 -2.58 -7.30 1.62
CA VAL A 101 -1.44 -6.75 2.35
C VAL A 101 -1.87 -5.44 2.98
N SER A 102 -1.41 -5.18 4.21
CA SER A 102 -1.66 -3.92 4.90
C SER A 102 -0.40 -3.49 5.66
N LEU A 103 -0.15 -2.19 5.66
CA LEU A 103 0.84 -1.55 6.53
C LEU A 103 0.20 -1.37 7.91
N ILE A 104 0.69 -2.12 8.89
CA ILE A 104 0.11 -2.13 10.25
C ILE A 104 0.73 -1.03 11.11
N SER A 105 2.07 -0.94 11.10
CA SER A 105 2.78 0.05 11.92
C SER A 105 4.05 0.59 11.24
N ILE A 106 4.40 1.82 11.60
CA ILE A 106 5.67 2.48 11.31
C ILE A 106 6.36 2.74 12.65
N GLU A 107 7.55 2.17 12.83
CA GLU A 107 8.38 2.37 14.02
C GLU A 107 9.63 3.21 13.69
N GLY A 108 9.80 4.30 14.42
CA GLY A 108 11.04 5.04 14.57
C GLY A 108 12.12 4.19 15.24
N ALA A 109 13.37 4.36 14.82
CA ALA A 109 14.52 3.69 15.43
C ALA A 109 15.11 4.51 16.58
#